data_AF-A0A9D4G874-F1
#
_entry.id   AF-A0A9D4G874-F1
#
_cell.length_a   1.000
_cell.length_b   1.000
_cell.length_c   1.000
_cell.angle_alpha   90.00
_cell.angle_beta   90.00
_cell.angle_gamma   90.00
#
_symmetry.space_group_name_H-M   'P 1'
#
loop_
_entity.id
_entity.type
_entity.pdbx_description
1 polymer ?
#
loop_
_entity_poly.entity_id
_entity_poly.type
_entity_poly.pdbx_seq_one_letter_code
_entity_poly.pdbx_strand_id
1 'polypeptide(L)'
;MSRLSVHGNWATWNDWSICSVTCANGTVTRLRTCTDPAPVNGGNKCSGVDTEVNTCSFDPCPGTFFKSGIAVLSYIIIMIVIIKQQQQHLHHQHHPLLYFAIINKIARNIILFFSFSISSSVVP
;
A
#
# COMPACT_ATOMS: atom_id res chain seq x y z
N MET A 1 51.63 22.39 38.69
CA MET A 1 50.48 22.77 37.82
C MET A 1 49.59 21.54 37.64
N SER A 2 48.41 21.54 38.24
CA SER A 2 47.38 20.52 38.01
C SER A 2 46.75 20.75 36.63
N ARG A 3 46.82 19.77 35.74
CA ARG A 3 46.10 19.82 34.45
C ARG A 3 44.62 19.53 34.74
N LEU A 4 43.76 20.52 34.60
CA LEU A 4 42.32 20.31 34.70
C LEU A 4 41.82 19.57 33.45
N SER A 5 41.09 18.48 33.64
CA SER A 5 40.43 17.75 32.57
C SER A 5 39.06 18.35 32.29
N VAL A 6 38.69 18.42 31.01
CA VAL A 6 37.36 18.87 30.58
C VAL A 6 36.71 17.71 29.86
N HIS A 7 35.55 17.28 30.34
CA HIS A 7 34.76 16.26 29.66
C HIS A 7 34.09 16.86 28.43
N GLY A 8 34.05 16.07 27.35
CA GLY A 8 33.41 16.48 26.11
C GLY A 8 31.90 16.49 26.24
N ASN A 9 31.25 17.49 25.65
CA ASN A 9 29.79 17.53 25.52
C ASN A 9 29.37 17.69 24.06
N TRP A 10 28.16 17.21 23.79
CA TRP A 10 27.55 17.28 22.47
C TRP A 10 27.19 18.73 22.12
N ALA A 11 27.63 19.15 20.94
CA ALA A 11 27.07 20.33 20.28
C ALA A 11 25.60 20.07 19.92
N THR A 12 24.88 21.15 19.62
CA THR A 12 23.54 21.07 19.06
C THR A 12 23.52 20.21 17.80
N TRP A 13 22.41 19.51 17.58
CA TRP A 13 22.21 18.78 16.35
C TRP A 13 22.28 19.71 15.14
N ASN A 14 22.92 19.23 14.08
CA ASN A 14 22.81 19.84 12.77
C ASN A 14 21.38 19.70 12.23
N ASP A 15 21.08 20.50 11.23
CA ASP A 15 19.84 20.35 10.47
C ASP A 15 19.73 18.97 9.83
N TRP A 16 18.48 18.54 9.62
CA TRP A 16 18.20 17.32 8.87
C TRP A 16 18.70 17.43 7.44
N SER A 17 19.29 16.35 6.92
CA SER A 17 19.58 16.21 5.51
C SER A 17 18.31 16.30 4.68
N ILE A 18 18.47 16.55 3.38
CA ILE A 18 17.40 16.30 2.42
C ILE A 18 16.97 14.82 2.49
N CYS A 19 15.70 14.56 2.16
CA CYS A 19 15.18 13.20 2.09
C CYS A 19 15.92 12.41 1.00
N SER A 20 16.20 11.14 1.26
CA SER A 20 16.88 10.24 0.33
C SER A 20 16.10 9.99 -0.97
N VAL A 21 14.80 10.31 -0.99
CA VAL A 21 13.90 10.12 -2.12
C VAL A 21 13.03 11.35 -2.34
N THR A 22 12.52 11.49 -3.56
CA THR A 22 11.55 12.53 -3.95
C THR A 22 10.12 12.00 -4.04
N CYS A 23 9.93 10.69 -3.92
CA CYS A 23 8.64 10.00 -3.94
C CYS A 23 8.71 8.75 -3.05
N ALA A 24 7.57 8.28 -2.56
CA ALA A 24 7.44 7.20 -1.59
C ALA A 24 8.19 7.47 -0.27
N ASN A 25 8.51 6.41 0.48
CA ASN A 25 9.16 6.50 1.77
C ASN A 25 10.69 6.51 1.61
N GLY A 26 11.34 7.44 2.30
CA GLY A 26 12.80 7.51 2.40
C GLY A 26 13.26 7.87 3.79
N THR A 27 14.52 8.30 3.89
CA THR A 27 15.17 8.64 5.16
C THR A 27 15.82 10.01 5.10
N VAL A 28 15.86 10.66 6.25
CA VAL A 28 16.65 11.87 6.53
C VAL A 28 17.61 11.57 7.67
N THR A 29 18.78 12.19 7.66
CA THR A 29 19.83 11.98 8.66
C THR A 29 20.27 13.32 9.23
N ARG A 30 20.58 13.38 10.51
CA ARG A 30 21.27 14.53 11.13
C ARG A 30 22.44 14.04 11.98
N LEU A 31 23.42 14.92 12.16
CA LEU A 31 24.63 14.64 12.92
C LEU A 31 24.84 15.68 14.02
N ARG A 32 25.59 15.31 15.05
CA ARG A 32 26.10 16.22 16.08
C ARG A 32 27.56 15.92 16.38
N THR A 33 28.31 16.93 16.83
CA THR A 33 29.74 16.78 17.13
C THR A 33 30.02 16.92 18.61
N CYS A 34 31.05 16.22 19.11
CA CYS A 34 31.49 16.30 20.50
C CYS A 34 32.46 17.48 20.71
N THR A 35 31.95 18.70 20.55
CA THR A 35 32.78 19.91 20.46
C THR A 35 32.36 21.03 21.39
N ASP A 36 31.29 20.87 22.19
CA ASP A 36 30.72 21.97 23.00
C ASP A 36 30.62 21.63 24.50
N PRO A 37 31.76 21.52 25.24
CA PRO A 37 33.14 21.70 24.78
C PRO A 37 33.78 20.38 24.28
N ALA A 38 34.91 20.49 23.59
CA ALA A 38 35.72 19.33 23.23
C ALA A 38 36.49 18.77 24.45
N PRO A 39 36.68 17.44 24.56
CA PRO A 39 37.40 16.84 25.68
C PRO A 39 38.89 17.19 25.65
N VAL A 40 39.43 17.64 26.79
CA VAL A 40 40.86 17.96 26.93
C VAL A 40 41.48 17.32 28.18
N ASN A 41 42.82 17.17 28.16
CA ASN A 41 43.62 16.66 29.27
C ASN A 41 43.13 15.31 29.86
N GLY A 42 42.72 14.38 29.01
CA GLY A 42 42.22 13.07 29.43
C GLY A 42 40.75 13.07 29.89
N GLY A 43 39.99 14.13 29.59
CA GLY A 43 38.55 14.16 29.80
C GLY A 43 37.80 13.12 28.95
N ASN A 44 36.61 12.76 29.43
CA ASN A 44 35.77 11.72 28.82
C ASN A 44 35.22 12.19 27.48
N LYS A 45 35.14 11.29 26.49
CA LYS A 45 34.40 11.53 25.25
C LYS A 45 32.89 11.59 25.52
N CYS A 46 32.17 12.22 24.60
CA CYS A 46 30.70 12.26 24.67
C CYS A 46 30.12 10.85 24.56
N SER A 47 29.18 10.54 25.45
CA SER A 47 28.45 9.26 25.45
C SER A 47 27.19 9.35 24.58
N GLY A 48 26.94 8.30 23.78
CA GLY A 48 25.78 8.17 22.91
C GLY A 48 26.12 8.23 21.41
N VAL A 49 25.09 8.26 20.57
CA VAL A 49 25.24 8.30 19.11
C VAL A 49 25.46 9.73 18.61
N ASP A 50 26.30 9.86 17.60
CA ASP A 50 26.58 11.11 16.87
C ASP A 50 25.66 11.31 15.66
N THR A 51 24.94 10.26 15.26
CA THR A 51 24.09 10.22 14.07
C THR A 51 22.67 9.80 14.44
N GLU A 52 21.68 10.49 13.86
CA GLU A 52 20.27 10.15 14.00
C GLU A 52 19.62 10.05 12.63
N VAL A 53 18.78 9.03 12.45
CA VAL A 53 18.05 8.75 11.21
C VAL A 53 16.56 8.79 11.49
N ASN A 54 15.82 9.50 10.64
CA ASN A 54 14.36 9.56 10.69
C ASN A 54 13.76 9.29 9.30
N THR A 55 12.46 9.05 9.25
CA THR A 55 11.73 8.75 8.01
C THR A 55 11.09 9.99 7.43
N CYS A 56 11.06 10.06 6.10
CA CYS A 56 10.30 11.04 5.31
C CYS A 56 9.36 10.28 4.37
N SER A 57 8.15 10.80 4.15
CA SER A 57 7.13 10.15 3.33
C SER A 57 6.55 11.13 2.32
N PHE A 58 6.46 10.69 1.07
CA PHE A 58 5.89 11.42 -0.06
C PHE A 58 4.90 10.56 -0.84
N ASP A 59 4.25 11.16 -1.82
CA ASP A 59 3.37 10.45 -2.74
C ASP A 59 4.08 9.30 -3.46
N PRO A 60 3.38 8.21 -3.80
CA PRO A 60 3.95 7.08 -4.52
C PRO A 60 4.66 7.51 -5.80
N CYS A 61 5.79 6.86 -6.10
CA CYS A 61 6.50 7.12 -7.33
C CYS A 61 5.67 6.75 -8.58
N PRO A 62 5.74 7.56 -9.65
CA PRO A 62 5.09 7.19 -10.91
C PRO A 62 5.64 5.84 -11.41
N GLY A 63 4.75 4.88 -11.70
CA GLY A 63 5.10 3.57 -12.25
C GLY A 63 5.20 2.40 -11.26
N THR A 64 5.10 2.62 -9.95
CA THR A 64 5.15 1.53 -8.95
C THR A 64 3.78 0.93 -8.59
N PHE A 65 2.68 1.61 -8.95
CA PHE A 65 1.31 1.19 -8.60
C PHE A 65 0.83 -0.07 -9.34
N PHE A 66 1.43 -0.40 -10.49
CA PHE A 66 0.98 -1.52 -11.32
C PHE A 66 1.30 -2.91 -10.74
N LYS A 67 2.18 -3.01 -9.73
CA LYS A 67 2.54 -4.32 -9.17
C LYS A 67 1.45 -4.92 -8.27
N SER A 68 0.68 -4.08 -7.58
CA SER A 68 -0.40 -4.54 -6.68
C SER A 68 -1.67 -4.93 -7.46
N GLY A 69 -2.06 -4.13 -8.46
CA GLY A 69 -3.25 -4.39 -9.27
C GLY A 69 -3.13 -5.64 -10.15
N ILE A 70 -1.96 -5.89 -10.76
CA ILE A 70 -1.74 -7.05 -11.64
C ILE A 70 -1.80 -8.36 -10.85
N ALA A 71 -1.28 -8.39 -9.61
CA ALA A 71 -1.35 -9.58 -8.76
C ALA A 71 -2.81 -9.93 -8.40
N VAL A 72 -3.62 -8.94 -8.01
CA VAL A 72 -5.05 -9.12 -7.71
C VAL A 72 -5.83 -9.55 -8.95
N LEU A 73 -5.58 -8.93 -10.10
CA LEU A 73 -6.21 -9.31 -11.36
C LEU A 73 -5.81 -10.72 -11.79
N SER A 74 -4.54 -11.11 -11.62
CA SER A 74 -4.08 -12.46 -11.92
C SER A 74 -4.75 -13.50 -11.03
N TYR A 75 -4.92 -13.21 -9.73
CA TYR A 75 -5.64 -14.08 -8.79
C TYR A 75 -7.13 -14.23 -9.17
N ILE A 76 -7.81 -13.12 -9.50
CA ILE A 76 -9.20 -13.14 -9.96
C ILE A 76 -9.35 -13.94 -11.26
N ILE A 77 -8.45 -13.75 -12.23
CA ILE A 77 -8.46 -14.50 -13.49
C ILE A 77 -8.25 -16.01 -13.24
N ILE A 78 -7.28 -16.38 -12.41
CA ILE A 78 -7.03 -17.77 -12.02
C ILE A 78 -8.28 -18.38 -11.36
N MET A 79 -8.92 -17.66 -10.45
CA MET A 79 -10.17 -18.10 -9.81
C MET A 79 -11.32 -18.27 -10.81
N ILE A 80 -11.50 -17.34 -11.76
CA ILE A 80 -12.51 -17.48 -12.82
C ILE A 80 -12.22 -18.69 -13.71
N VAL A 81 -10.94 -18.95 -14.05
CA VAL A 81 -10.54 -20.11 -14.85
C VAL A 81 -10.82 -21.42 -14.10
N ILE A 82 -10.48 -21.50 -12.81
CA ILE A 82 -10.75 -22.68 -11.97
C ILE A 82 -12.26 -22.90 -11.80
N ILE A 83 -13.04 -21.84 -11.54
CA ILE A 83 -14.52 -21.93 -11.43
C ILE A 83 -15.15 -22.37 -12.76
N LYS A 84 -14.63 -21.89 -13.91
CA LYS A 84 -15.07 -22.33 -15.24
C LYS A 84 -14.64 -23.76 -15.57
N GLN A 85 -13.46 -24.20 -15.16
CA GLN A 85 -13.00 -25.59 -15.32
C GLN A 85 -13.90 -26.57 -14.56
N GLN A 86 -14.39 -26.18 -13.38
CA GLN A 86 -15.31 -27.02 -12.61
C GLN A 86 -16.73 -27.05 -13.20
N GLN A 87 -17.15 -25.98 -13.88
CA GLN A 87 -18.43 -25.91 -14.60
C GLN A 87 -18.46 -26.74 -15.89
N GLN A 88 -17.33 -26.87 -16.61
CA GLN A 88 -17.27 -27.68 -17.84
C GLN A 88 -17.43 -29.18 -17.58
N HIS A 89 -16.99 -29.68 -16.41
CA HIS A 89 -17.24 -31.07 -16.03
C HIS A 89 -18.70 -31.33 -15.65
N LEU A 90 -19.45 -30.34 -15.14
CA LEU A 90 -20.87 -30.52 -14.79
C LEU A 90 -21.82 -30.35 -15.98
N HIS A 91 -21.44 -29.57 -17.01
CA HIS A 91 -22.32 -29.29 -18.15
C HIS A 91 -22.44 -30.44 -19.15
N HIS A 92 -21.66 -31.51 -18.99
CA HIS A 92 -21.72 -32.68 -19.87
C HIS A 92 -22.80 -33.71 -19.49
N GLN A 93 -23.56 -33.52 -18.40
CA GLN A 93 -24.58 -34.49 -17.97
C GLN A 93 -26.03 -34.01 -17.86
N HIS A 94 -26.38 -32.73 -18.09
CA HIS A 94 -27.81 -32.35 -18.15
C HIS A 94 -28.12 -31.31 -19.23
N HIS A 95 -28.76 -31.80 -20.30
CA HIS A 95 -29.58 -31.08 -21.30
C HIS A 95 -29.42 -29.54 -21.39
N PRO A 96 -28.46 -29.02 -22.20
CA PRO A 96 -28.27 -27.58 -22.44
C PRO A 96 -29.53 -26.86 -22.97
N LEU A 97 -30.42 -27.59 -23.65
CA LEU A 97 -31.67 -27.06 -24.19
C LEU A 97 -32.71 -26.72 -23.09
N LEU A 98 -32.74 -27.46 -21.97
CA LEU A 98 -33.65 -27.18 -20.86
C LEU A 98 -33.19 -25.94 -20.07
N TYR A 99 -31.89 -25.80 -19.84
CA TYR A 99 -31.32 -24.63 -19.14
C TYR A 99 -31.55 -23.34 -19.93
N PHE A 100 -31.30 -23.36 -21.25
CA PHE A 100 -31.57 -22.22 -22.12
C PHE A 100 -33.07 -21.87 -22.17
N ALA A 101 -33.96 -22.88 -22.18
CA ALA A 101 -35.40 -22.66 -22.10
C ALA A 101 -35.85 -22.04 -20.76
N ILE A 102 -35.23 -22.44 -19.64
CA ILE A 102 -35.53 -21.89 -18.31
C ILE A 102 -35.07 -20.43 -18.22
N ILE A 103 -33.84 -20.10 -18.65
CA ILE A 103 -33.35 -18.71 -18.66
C ILE A 103 -34.24 -17.82 -19.51
N ASN A 104 -34.60 -18.26 -20.72
CA ASN A 104 -35.49 -17.49 -21.59
C ASN A 104 -36.89 -17.33 -21.00
N LYS A 105 -37.40 -18.32 -20.25
CA LYS A 105 -38.69 -18.24 -19.56
C LYS A 105 -38.65 -17.26 -18.38
N ILE A 106 -37.56 -17.25 -17.62
CA ILE A 106 -37.34 -16.32 -16.51
C ILE A 106 -37.18 -14.89 -17.06
N ALA A 107 -36.34 -14.70 -18.08
CA ALA A 107 -36.14 -13.40 -18.72
C ALA A 107 -37.45 -12.83 -19.28
N ARG A 108 -38.27 -13.67 -19.93
CA ARG A 108 -39.58 -13.26 -20.44
C ARG A 108 -40.56 -12.88 -19.33
N ASN A 109 -40.60 -13.62 -18.21
CA ASN A 109 -41.43 -13.26 -17.05
C ASN A 109 -40.97 -11.97 -16.36
N ILE A 110 -39.66 -11.73 -16.27
CA ILE A 110 -39.10 -10.49 -15.72
C ILE A 110 -39.47 -9.30 -16.60
N ILE A 111 -39.33 -9.40 -17.93
CA ILE A 111 -39.74 -8.35 -18.87
C ILE A 111 -41.23 -8.04 -18.73
N LEU A 112 -42.08 -9.08 -18.61
CA LEU A 112 -43.52 -8.90 -18.41
C LEU A 112 -43.85 -8.21 -17.07
N PHE A 113 -43.17 -8.59 -15.99
CA PHE A 113 -43.34 -7.97 -14.69
C PHE A 113 -42.96 -6.49 -14.69
N PHE A 114 -41.80 -6.15 -15.28
CA PHE A 114 -41.39 -4.75 -15.44
C PHE A 114 -42.35 -3.96 -16.33
N SER A 115 -42.86 -4.55 -17.42
CA SER A 115 -43.86 -3.88 -18.26
C SER A 115 -45.19 -3.63 -17.51
N PHE A 116 -45.59 -4.55 -16.62
CA PHE A 116 -46.78 -4.41 -15.78
C PHE A 116 -46.60 -3.32 -14.71
N SER A 117 -45.43 -3.28 -14.05
CA SER A 117 -45.09 -2.23 -13.09
C SER A 117 -45.03 -0.84 -13.74
N ILE A 118 -44.50 -0.73 -14.96
CA ILE A 118 -44.46 0.54 -15.71
C ILE A 118 -45.87 1.03 -16.06
N SER A 119 -46.81 0.13 -16.43
CA SER A 119 -48.20 0.51 -16.69
C SER A 119 -48.99 0.97 -15.45
N SER A 120 -48.64 0.49 -14.24
CA SER A 120 -49.28 0.93 -12.99
C SER A 120 -48.74 2.26 -12.45
N SER A 121 -47.59 2.73 -12.96
CA SER A 121 -47.01 4.03 -12.60
C SER A 121 -47.40 5.17 -13.55
N VAL A 122 -48.17 4.88 -14.61
CA VAL A 122 -48.71 5.86 -15.56
C VAL A 122 -50.25 5.83 -15.49
N VAL A 123 -50.78 6.10 -14.31
CA VAL A 123 -52.14 6.62 -14.14
C VAL A 123 -51.98 7.90 -13.31
N PRO A 124 -52.41 9.08 -13.83
CA PRO A 124 -52.28 10.35 -13.13
C PRO A 124 -53.11 10.40 -11.84
#